data_AF-A0A7K0XQC9-F1
#
_entry.id   AF-A0A7K0XQC9-F1
#
_cell.length_a   1.000
_cell.length_b   1.000
_cell.length_c   1.000
_cell.angle_alpha   90.00
_cell.angle_beta   90.00
_cell.angle_gamma   90.00
#
_symmetry.space_group_name_H-M   'P 1'
#
loop_
_entity.id
_entity.type
_entity.pdbx_description
1 polymer ?
#
loop_
_entity_poly.entity_id
_entity_poly.type
_entity_poly.pdbx_seq_one_letter_code
_entity_poly.pdbx_strand_id
1 'polypeptide(L)' 'MSDRIETGNVLEVRIDGEWVSALVLLASDEAVILDLCDGSTPVVLQAEELQDYRLFVADPTWI' A
#
# COMPACT_ATOMS: atom_id res chain seq x y z
N MET A 1 4.85 5.00 17.21
CA MET A 1 4.18 3.79 16.72
C MET A 1 4.47 3.75 15.24
N SER A 2 5.27 2.78 14.78
CA SER A 2 5.45 2.58 13.35
C SER A 2 4.22 1.81 12.91
N ASP A 3 3.29 2.47 12.24
CA ASP A 3 2.08 1.82 11.74
C ASP A 3 2.52 0.83 10.66
N ARG A 4 2.65 -0.43 11.08
CA ARG A 4 3.13 -1.52 10.23
C ARG A 4 2.08 -1.73 9.15
N ILE A 5 2.52 -1.81 7.90
CA ILE A 5 1.63 -2.12 6.78
C ILE A 5 1.11 -3.54 6.95
N GLU A 6 -0.20 -3.71 6.79
CA GLU A 6 -0.87 -5.01 6.88
C GLU A 6 -1.63 -5.33 5.59
N THR A 7 -1.77 -6.63 5.31
CA THR A 7 -2.65 -7.10 4.24
C THR A 7 -4.06 -6.53 4.40
N GLY A 8 -4.62 -5.99 3.33
CA GLY A 8 -5.93 -5.35 3.30
C GLY A 8 -5.91 -3.84 3.58
N ASN A 9 -4.77 -3.25 3.96
CA ASN A 9 -4.63 -1.80 4.02
C ASN A 9 -4.77 -1.18 2.62
N VAL A 10 -5.28 0.04 2.57
CA VAL A 10 -5.24 0.88 1.36
C VAL A 10 -4.24 1.98 1.59
N LEU A 11 -3.33 2.15 0.65
CA LEU A 11 -2.23 3.11 0.71
C LEU A 11 -2.37 4.13 -0.42
N GLU A 12 -1.85 5.33 -0.20
CA GLU A 12 -1.39 6.21 -1.27
C GLU A 12 0.13 6.04 -1.36
N VAL A 13 0.64 5.57 -2.50
CA VAL A 13 2.05 5.25 -2.71
C VAL A 13 2.59 6.02 -3.91
N ARG A 14 3.91 6.24 -3.93
CA ARG A 14 4.58 6.87 -5.07
C ARG A 14 5.24 5.84 -5.97
N ILE A 15 4.72 5.68 -7.18
CA ILE A 15 5.25 4.77 -8.23
C ILE A 15 5.61 5.61 -9.44
N ASP A 16 6.83 5.45 -9.97
CA ASP A 16 7.35 6.21 -11.12
C ASP A 16 7.19 7.73 -11.00
N GLY A 17 7.19 8.24 -9.77
CA GLY A 17 7.06 9.67 -9.46
C GLY A 17 5.63 10.17 -9.29
N GLU A 18 4.62 9.36 -9.61
CA GLU A 18 3.20 9.66 -9.49
C GLU A 18 2.58 9.05 -8.22
N TRP A 19 1.59 9.73 -7.67
CA TRP A 19 0.82 9.22 -6.53
C TRP A 19 -0.35 8.37 -7.03
N VAL A 20 -0.41 7.13 -6.56
CA VAL A 20 -1.45 6.17 -6.90
C VAL A 20 -2.04 5.55 -5.64
N SER A 21 -3.33 5.21 -5.69
CA SER A 21 -3.96 4.42 -4.63
C SER A 21 -3.64 2.95 -4.84
N ALA A 22 -3.30 2.24 -3.77
CA ALA A 22 -2.99 0.82 -3.85
C ALA A 22 -3.62 0.02 -2.71
N LEU A 23 -4.14 -1.17 -3.02
CA LEU A 23 -4.56 -2.16 -2.03
C LEU A 23 -3.40 -3.10 -1.73
N VAL A 24 -3.10 -3.31 -0.45
CA VAL A 24 -2.11 -4.29 -0.01
C VAL A 24 -2.71 -5.68 -0.09
N LEU A 25 -2.27 -6.48 -1.06
CA LEU A 25 -2.69 -7.87 -1.23
C LEU A 25 -1.96 -8.84 -0.30
N LEU A 26 -0.69 -8.53 0.00
CA LEU A 26 0.15 -9.29 0.93
C LEU A 26 1.20 -8.37 1.53
N ALA A 27 1.35 -8.40 2.85
CA ALA A 27 2.50 -7.81 3.55
C ALA A 27 3.27 -8.89 4.31
N SER A 28 4.57 -9.01 4.03
CA SER A 28 5.53 -9.80 4.81
C SER A 28 6.71 -8.92 5.21
N ASP A 29 7.61 -9.47 6.02
CA ASP A 29 8.83 -8.76 6.43
C ASP A 29 9.80 -8.53 5.24
N GLU A 30 9.66 -9.29 4.16
CA GLU A 30 10.55 -9.22 2.98
C GLU A 30 9.93 -8.42 1.84
N ALA A 31 8.62 -8.57 1.61
CA ALA A 31 7.97 -8.04 0.42
C ALA A 31 6.53 -7.59 0.68
N VAL A 32 6.09 -6.65 -0.15
CA VAL A 32 4.71 -6.17 -0.19
C VAL A 32 4.18 -6.32 -1.62
N ILE A 33 2.98 -6.89 -1.75
CA ILE A 33 2.28 -7.00 -3.03
C ILE A 33 1.16 -5.95 -3.03
N LEU A 34 1.18 -5.08 -4.04
CA LEU A 34 0.25 -3.97 -4.18
C LEU A 34 -0.57 -4.11 -5.47
N ASP A 35 -1.88 -4.07 -5.35
CA ASP A 35 -2.78 -3.80 -6.48
C ASP A 35 -2.93 -2.28 -6.61
N LEU A 36 -2.57 -1.70 -7.76
CA LEU A 36 -2.64 -0.25 -7.99
C LEU A 36 -4.06 0.25 -8.33
N CYS A 37 -5.07 -0.62 -8.25
CA CYS A 37 -6.48 -0.28 -8.48
C CYS A 37 -6.77 0.34 -9.85
N ASP A 38 -5.89 0.13 -10.84
CA ASP A 38 -5.95 0.69 -12.19
C ASP A 38 -6.18 -0.36 -13.28
N GLY A 39 -6.37 -1.63 -12.87
CA GLY A 39 -6.56 -2.78 -13.77
C GLY A 39 -5.27 -3.36 -14.35
N SER A 40 -4.11 -2.84 -13.97
CA SER A 40 -2.81 -3.42 -14.29
C SER A 40 -2.52 -4.67 -13.45
N THR A 41 -1.38 -5.33 -13.72
CA THR A 41 -0.93 -6.45 -12.90
C THR A 41 -0.37 -5.91 -11.57
N PRO A 42 -0.69 -6.55 -10.42
CA PRO A 42 -0.11 -6.16 -9.14
C PRO A 42 1.42 -6.10 -9.16
N VAL A 43 1.97 -5.15 -8.44
CA VAL A 43 3.41 -4.94 -8.32
C VAL A 43 3.93 -5.58 -7.03
N VAL A 44 5.18 -6.07 -7.08
CA VAL A 44 5.90 -6.61 -5.92
C VAL A 44 7.02 -5.65 -5.60
N LEU A 45 7.07 -5.18 -4.36
CA LEU A 45 8.12 -4.33 -3.83
C LEU A 45 8.81 -5.04 -2.67
N GLN A 46 10.09 -4.80 -2.49
CA GLN A 46 10.73 -5.15 -1.22
C GLN A 46 10.17 -4.24 -0.12
N ALA A 47 10.02 -4.77 1.10
CA ALA A 47 9.46 -3.99 2.21
C ALA A 47 10.26 -2.69 2.46
N GLU A 48 11.57 -2.71 2.22
CA GLU A 48 12.48 -1.55 2.37
C GLU A 48 12.36 -0.49 1.26
N GLU A 49 11.78 -0.83 0.10
CA GLU A 49 11.54 0.11 -1.01
C GLU A 49 10.29 0.96 -0.77
N LEU A 50 9.38 0.51 0.11
CA LEU A 50 8.13 1.18 0.40
C LEU A 50 8.31 2.26 1.49
N GLN A 51 8.96 3.37 1.12
CA GLN A 51 9.29 4.45 2.05
C GLN A 51 8.32 5.63 2.00
N ASP A 52 7.88 6.04 0.80
CA ASP A 52 6.98 7.16 0.60
C ASP A 52 5.53 6.67 0.41
N TYR A 53 4.86 6.39 1.54
CA TYR A 53 3.45 6.00 1.55
C TYR A 53 2.62 6.75 2.59
N ARG A 54 1.30 6.80 2.37
CA ARG A 54 0.30 7.22 3.36
C ARG A 54 -0.71 6.09 3.53
N LEU A 55 -0.99 5.72 4.77
CA LEU A 55 -2.04 4.75 5.09
C LEU A 55 -3.40 5.48 5.09
N PHE A 56 -4.35 4.99 4.29
CA PHE A 56 -5.74 5.42 4.43
C PHE A 56 -6.37 4.68 5.60
N VAL A 57 -6.63 5.42 6.67
CA VAL A 57 -7.35 4.93 7.84
C VAL A 57 -8.83 5.23 7.64
N ALA A 58 -9.66 4.19 7.62
CA ALA A 58 -11.10 4.36 7.64
C ALA A 58 -11.49 5.02 8.98
N ASP A 59 -12.16 6.16 8.92
CA ASP A 59 -12.80 6.71 10.10
C ASP A 59 -14.03 5.84 10.41
N PRO A 60 -14.15 5.28 11.62
CA PRO A 60 -15.29 4.46 12.01
C PRO A 60 -16.62 5.21 12.00
N THR A 61 -16.63 6.53 11.80
CA THR A 61 -17.84 7.34 11.60
C THR A 61 -18.31 7.43 10.14
N TRP A 62 -17.57 6.86 9.18
CA TRP A 62 -17.92 6.88 7.75
C TRP A 62 -18.86 5.75 7.31
N ILE A 63 -19.33 4.92 8.24
CA ILE A 63 -20.30 3.82 8.03
C ILE A 63 -21.64 4.12 8.69
#